data_AF-A0A954S8S0-F1
#
_entry.id   AF-A0A954S8S0-F1
#
_cell.length_a   1.000
_cell.length_b   1.000
_cell.length_c   1.000
_cell.angle_alpha   90.00
_cell.angle_beta   90.00
_cell.angle_gamma   90.00
#
_symmetry.space_group_name_H-M   'P 1'
#
loop_
_entity.id
_entity.type
_entity.pdbx_description
1 polymer ?
#
loop_
_entity_poly.entity_id
_entity_poly.type
_entity_poly.pdbx_seq_one_letter_code
_entity_poly.pdbx_strand_id
1 'polypeptide(L)'
;MTSWFGTRPAAHGTLVLAVTLMGFLCSTGDAAKPKSVIKNPQYDPNAKHIELFDGIESDALSAKMIPKNALGGNLLIENKTDQPLTVEMPDSIVGVHVLGQFGNSGGGGGFGGNGGSGGGGQSTGGGTGGGGGGFSGGGGGNDGGGFFSIPPERTIRVPYQSVCLEHGKPDPRPKMNYQLVRTEEFTQDPVLQELLKLVAQQKIHPDIAQAAAWHLADNMSWEELAQLKHDRLGVPDTATFSYEQLRVAQSVVSTATRLAKEREQKPEGDAPVRSRVSRVRSVQ
;
A
#
# COMPACT_ATOMS: atom_id res chain seq x y z
N MET A 1 -5.29 32.15 64.91
CA MET A 1 -5.36 33.49 65.54
C MET A 1 -4.18 33.53 66.51
N THR A 2 -3.08 34.24 66.30
CA THR A 2 -2.88 35.61 65.84
C THR A 2 -1.45 35.74 65.33
N SER A 3 -1.27 36.51 64.26
CA SER A 3 0.02 36.93 63.71
C SER A 3 0.80 37.80 64.68
N TRP A 4 2.13 37.69 64.71
CA TRP A 4 2.96 38.81 65.15
C TRP A 4 4.29 38.87 64.39
N PHE A 5 4.43 39.95 63.61
CA PHE A 5 5.67 40.42 63.01
C PHE A 5 6.52 41.12 64.08
N GLY A 6 7.85 40.95 64.02
CA GLY A 6 8.80 41.72 64.82
C GLY A 6 10.24 41.44 64.38
N THR A 7 10.76 42.23 63.42
CA THR A 7 11.86 43.21 63.59
C THR A 7 13.23 42.56 63.92
N ARG A 8 14.31 42.79 63.16
CA ARG A 8 15.13 44.01 63.16
C ARG A 8 16.29 43.89 62.12
N PRO A 9 17.00 45.00 61.81
CA PRO A 9 17.62 45.24 60.51
C PRO A 9 19.16 45.14 60.48
N ALA A 10 19.66 45.16 59.24
CA ALA A 10 20.85 45.87 58.70
C ALA A 10 22.23 45.77 59.41
N ALA A 11 23.21 45.23 58.68
CA ALA A 11 24.50 45.88 58.37
C ALA A 11 25.30 44.96 57.42
N HIS A 12 25.37 45.30 56.13
CA HIS A 12 26.58 45.79 55.45
C HIS A 12 27.78 44.83 55.47
N GLY A 13 27.90 44.03 54.41
CA GLY A 13 29.07 43.23 54.09
C GLY A 13 29.23 43.10 52.58
N THR A 14 29.98 44.05 52.02
CA THR A 14 30.92 43.86 50.90
C THR A 14 30.41 43.28 49.57
N LEU A 15 30.34 44.19 48.60
CA LEU A 15 30.26 43.97 47.16
C LEU A 15 31.40 43.07 46.64
N VAL A 16 31.06 41.90 46.11
CA VAL A 16 31.91 41.16 45.15
C VAL A 16 31.04 40.82 43.95
N LEU A 17 31.22 41.62 42.89
CA LEU A 17 30.54 41.49 41.61
C LEU A 17 31.22 40.38 40.79
N ALA A 18 30.79 39.14 40.97
CA ALA A 18 31.20 38.02 40.12
C ALA A 18 30.28 37.93 38.90
N VAL A 19 30.68 38.61 37.82
CA VAL A 19 30.09 38.46 36.48
C VAL A 19 30.49 37.09 35.95
N THR A 20 29.66 36.08 36.21
CA THR A 20 29.78 34.78 35.55
C THR A 20 28.97 34.85 34.26
N LEU A 21 29.66 35.15 33.16
CA LEU A 21 29.13 35.08 31.81
C LEU A 21 28.94 33.60 31.45
N MET A 22 27.86 32.99 31.93
CA MET A 22 27.46 31.64 31.54
C MET A 22 27.00 31.72 30.09
N GLY A 23 27.91 31.39 29.16
CA GLY A 23 27.62 31.23 27.75
C GLY A 23 26.54 30.18 27.56
N PHE A 24 25.29 30.60 27.48
CA PHE A 24 24.18 29.81 27.01
C PHE A 24 24.41 29.61 25.51
N LEU A 25 25.16 28.58 25.14
CA LEU A 25 25.12 28.02 23.80
C LEU A 25 23.69 27.50 23.60
N CYS A 26 22.82 28.35 23.06
CA CYS A 26 21.65 27.90 22.34
C CYS A 26 22.15 27.03 21.19
N SER A 27 22.21 25.72 21.43
CA SER A 27 22.20 24.74 20.36
C SER A 27 20.89 24.97 19.63
N THR A 28 20.95 25.70 18.51
CA THR A 28 19.89 25.71 17.53
C THR A 28 19.86 24.30 16.98
N GLY A 29 19.07 23.43 17.63
CA GLY A 29 18.64 22.19 17.04
C GLY A 29 18.00 22.57 15.71
N ASP A 30 18.68 22.23 14.62
CA ASP A 30 18.15 22.30 13.28
C ASP A 30 16.92 21.38 13.30
N ALA A 31 15.75 21.96 13.55
CA ALA A 31 14.49 21.27 13.49
C ALA A 31 14.29 20.94 12.01
N ALA A 32 14.85 19.79 11.60
CA ALA A 32 14.73 19.25 10.26
C ALA A 32 13.26 19.33 9.86
N LYS A 33 12.97 20.22 8.90
CA LYS A 33 11.61 20.44 8.39
C LYS A 33 11.03 19.07 8.00
N PRO A 34 9.78 18.75 8.38
CA PRO A 34 9.20 17.44 8.07
C PRO A 34 9.29 17.20 6.57
N LYS A 35 9.99 16.12 6.18
CA LYS A 35 10.21 15.76 4.79
C LYS A 35 8.86 15.51 4.13
N SER A 36 8.43 16.42 3.26
CA SER A 36 7.11 16.38 2.63
C SER A 36 6.92 15.15 1.73
N VAL A 37 5.73 14.57 1.75
CA VAL A 37 5.41 13.42 0.89
C VAL A 37 5.33 13.86 -0.57
N ILE A 38 6.10 13.22 -1.45
CA ILE A 38 6.13 13.49 -2.88
C ILE A 38 4.91 12.81 -3.53
N LYS A 39 4.11 13.58 -4.28
CA LYS A 39 2.90 13.05 -4.94
C LYS A 39 3.14 12.57 -6.37
N ASN A 40 4.14 13.16 -7.04
CA ASN A 40 4.50 12.87 -8.43
C ASN A 40 6.00 12.55 -8.51
N PRO A 41 6.43 11.32 -8.22
CA PRO A 41 7.82 10.92 -8.41
C PRO A 41 8.18 10.96 -9.90
N GLN A 42 9.40 11.36 -10.21
CA GLN A 42 9.96 11.31 -11.56
C GLN A 42 10.79 10.03 -11.70
N TYR A 43 10.95 9.55 -12.92
CA TYR A 43 11.83 8.41 -13.22
C TYR A 43 13.26 8.90 -13.49
N ASP A 44 14.22 8.35 -12.77
CA ASP A 44 15.65 8.52 -13.01
C ASP A 44 16.23 7.22 -13.58
N PRO A 45 16.63 7.19 -14.87
CA PRO A 45 17.19 6.00 -15.51
C PRO A 45 18.55 5.57 -14.95
N ASN A 46 19.23 6.42 -14.17
CA ASN A 46 20.56 6.12 -13.62
C ASN A 46 20.52 5.67 -12.17
N ALA A 47 19.36 5.75 -11.51
CA ALA A 47 19.18 5.31 -10.14
C ALA A 47 19.19 3.77 -10.06
N LYS A 48 19.58 3.22 -8.90
CA LYS A 48 19.59 1.78 -8.68
C LYS A 48 18.16 1.24 -8.74
N HIS A 49 17.93 0.24 -9.57
CA HIS A 49 16.66 -0.48 -9.65
C HIS A 49 16.54 -1.50 -8.52
N ILE A 50 15.36 -1.57 -7.90
CA ILE A 50 15.02 -2.57 -6.90
C ILE A 50 13.52 -2.88 -6.94
N GLU A 51 13.17 -4.16 -6.80
CA GLU A 51 11.79 -4.59 -6.63
C GLU A 51 11.22 -4.15 -5.29
N LEU A 52 9.94 -3.82 -5.22
CA LEU A 52 9.29 -3.31 -4.00
C LEU A 52 9.54 -4.22 -2.79
N PHE A 53 9.23 -5.51 -2.93
CA PHE A 53 9.34 -6.45 -1.82
C PHE A 53 10.78 -6.77 -1.45
N ASP A 54 11.68 -6.90 -2.43
CA ASP A 54 13.10 -7.09 -2.17
C ASP A 54 13.71 -5.87 -1.46
N GLY A 55 13.22 -4.66 -1.79
CA GLY A 55 13.57 -3.44 -1.07
C GLY A 55 13.06 -3.40 0.36
N ILE A 56 11.87 -3.95 0.63
CA ILE A 56 11.33 -4.09 1.99
C ILE A 56 12.15 -5.11 2.80
N GLU A 57 12.44 -6.27 2.20
CA GLU A 57 13.20 -7.36 2.84
C GLU A 57 14.64 -6.96 3.17
N SER A 58 15.27 -6.16 2.30
CA SER A 58 16.63 -5.63 2.50
C SER A 58 16.69 -4.36 3.37
N ASP A 59 15.56 -3.91 3.93
CA ASP A 59 15.40 -2.66 4.69
C ASP A 59 15.81 -1.38 3.93
N ALA A 60 15.92 -1.44 2.61
CA ALA A 60 16.17 -0.28 1.75
C ALA A 60 14.91 0.59 1.56
N LEU A 61 13.72 -0.04 1.60
CA LEU A 61 12.42 0.58 1.46
C LEU A 61 11.54 0.29 2.68
N SER A 62 10.64 1.22 3.00
CA SER A 62 9.49 0.98 3.88
C SER A 62 8.21 1.25 3.11
N ALA A 63 7.27 0.30 3.16
CA ALA A 63 5.97 0.44 2.52
C ALA A 63 4.86 0.37 3.55
N LYS A 64 4.01 1.39 3.60
CA LYS A 64 2.83 1.45 4.47
C LYS A 64 1.56 1.58 3.65
N MET A 65 0.70 0.57 3.72
CA MET A 65 -0.61 0.61 3.09
C MET A 65 -1.60 1.36 4.00
N ILE A 66 -2.23 2.41 3.45
CA ILE A 66 -3.27 3.20 4.12
C ILE A 66 -4.55 3.10 3.30
N PRO A 67 -5.46 2.20 3.65
CA PRO A 67 -6.74 2.09 2.95
C PRO A 67 -7.62 3.31 3.23
N LYS A 68 -8.36 3.74 2.22
CA LYS A 68 -9.43 4.73 2.37
C LYS A 68 -10.77 4.04 2.63
N ASN A 69 -11.04 3.00 1.84
CA ASN A 69 -12.23 2.16 1.86
C ASN A 69 -11.94 0.86 1.11
N ALA A 70 -12.97 0.03 0.90
CA ALA A 70 -12.89 -1.24 0.17
C ALA A 70 -12.22 -1.15 -1.22
N LEU A 71 -12.39 0.00 -1.89
CA LEU A 71 -12.05 0.19 -3.30
C LEU A 71 -10.63 0.72 -3.54
N GLY A 72 -9.91 1.08 -2.47
CA GLY A 72 -8.53 1.51 -2.60
C GLY A 72 -8.04 2.41 -1.48
N GLY A 73 -6.86 2.96 -1.70
CA GLY A 73 -6.17 3.77 -0.72
C GLY A 73 -4.87 4.35 -1.26
N ASN A 74 -3.93 4.57 -0.35
CA ASN A 74 -2.61 5.06 -0.66
C ASN A 74 -1.55 4.14 -0.07
N LEU A 75 -0.56 3.77 -0.88
CA LEU A 75 0.67 3.16 -0.43
C LEU A 75 1.70 4.28 -0.22
N LEU A 76 2.25 4.38 0.99
CA LEU A 76 3.37 5.28 1.27
C LEU A 76 4.64 4.47 1.17
N ILE A 77 5.51 4.82 0.23
CA ILE A 77 6.79 4.14 0.02
C ILE A 77 7.90 5.12 0.37
N GLU A 78 8.72 4.76 1.34
CA GLU A 78 9.85 5.52 1.83
C GLU A 78 11.15 4.86 1.39
N ASN A 79 12.02 5.63 0.75
CA ASN A 79 13.40 5.26 0.52
C ASN A 79 14.20 5.57 1.79
N LYS A 80 14.78 4.54 2.43
CA LYS A 80 15.58 4.69 3.65
C LYS A 80 17.07 4.95 3.38
N THR A 81 17.48 4.88 2.12
CA THR A 81 18.87 5.02 1.71
C THR A 81 19.23 6.48 1.41
N ASP A 82 20.53 6.75 1.31
CA ASP A 82 21.13 8.02 0.94
C ASP A 82 21.26 8.22 -0.58
N GLN A 83 20.83 7.24 -1.38
CA GLN A 83 20.87 7.26 -2.84
C GLN A 83 19.46 7.20 -3.45
N PRO A 84 19.23 7.75 -4.65
CA PRO A 84 17.95 7.59 -5.34
C PRO A 84 17.74 6.11 -5.70
N LEU A 85 16.52 5.62 -5.46
CA LEU A 85 16.11 4.26 -5.79
C LEU A 85 14.96 4.28 -6.78
N THR A 86 15.11 3.56 -7.88
CA THR A 86 14.02 3.27 -8.81
C THR A 86 13.33 1.99 -8.34
N VAL A 87 12.06 2.12 -7.99
CA VAL A 87 11.26 1.00 -7.46
C VAL A 87 10.44 0.41 -8.58
N GLU A 88 10.52 -0.91 -8.73
CA GLU A 88 9.64 -1.71 -9.56
C GLU A 88 8.44 -2.18 -8.72
N MET A 89 7.23 -1.91 -9.21
CA MET A 89 6.00 -2.33 -8.55
C MET A 89 5.58 -3.69 -9.10
N PRO A 90 5.16 -4.62 -8.23
CA PRO A 90 4.60 -5.89 -8.66
C PRO A 90 3.25 -5.68 -9.38
N ASP A 91 2.88 -6.65 -10.23
CA ASP A 91 1.61 -6.61 -10.97
C ASP A 91 0.36 -6.54 -10.05
N SER A 92 0.49 -7.09 -8.84
CA SER A 92 -0.55 -7.03 -7.80
C SER A 92 0.07 -7.17 -6.41
N ILE A 93 -0.67 -6.70 -5.41
CA ILE A 93 -0.35 -6.74 -3.99
C ILE A 93 -1.61 -7.07 -3.19
N VAL A 94 -1.42 -7.66 -2.01
CA VAL A 94 -2.50 -7.86 -1.05
C VAL A 94 -2.15 -7.16 0.27
N GLY A 95 -3.13 -6.46 0.83
CA GLY A 95 -3.09 -5.94 2.18
C GLY A 95 -3.83 -6.88 3.13
N VAL A 96 -3.13 -7.42 4.12
CA VAL A 96 -3.72 -8.22 5.20
C VAL A 96 -3.77 -7.39 6.47
N HIS A 97 -4.93 -7.34 7.15
CA HIS A 97 -5.05 -6.60 8.40
C HIS A 97 -4.28 -7.30 9.51
N VAL A 98 -3.25 -6.63 10.04
CA VAL A 98 -2.61 -7.02 11.30
C VAL A 98 -3.34 -6.38 12.47
N LEU A 99 -4.11 -7.19 13.21
CA LEU A 99 -4.58 -6.74 14.52
C LEU A 99 -3.34 -6.44 15.36
N GLY A 100 -3.36 -5.35 16.14
CA GLY A 100 -2.27 -4.97 17.06
C GLY A 100 -1.95 -6.02 18.16
N GLN A 101 -2.52 -7.22 18.06
CA GLN A 101 -2.30 -8.38 18.91
C GLN A 101 -1.07 -9.21 18.49
N PHE A 102 -0.48 -8.98 17.31
CA PHE A 102 0.81 -9.58 16.93
C PHE A 102 2.04 -8.94 17.62
N GLY A 103 1.80 -8.06 18.60
CA GLY A 103 2.85 -7.38 19.37
C GLY A 103 3.16 -7.97 20.75
N ASN A 104 2.43 -8.99 21.25
CA ASN A 104 2.72 -9.53 22.58
C ASN A 104 2.07 -10.90 22.90
N SER A 105 2.31 -11.94 22.09
CA SER A 105 2.14 -13.33 22.54
C SER A 105 2.73 -14.29 21.50
N GLY A 106 3.70 -15.11 21.91
CA GLY A 106 4.24 -16.17 21.08
C GLY A 106 3.20 -17.20 20.65
N GLY A 107 3.57 -17.98 19.63
CA GLY A 107 2.84 -19.16 19.20
C GLY A 107 2.69 -19.21 17.69
N GLY A 108 3.57 -19.98 17.03
CA GLY A 108 3.37 -20.37 15.64
C GLY A 108 2.06 -21.11 15.45
N GLY A 109 1.40 -20.89 14.31
CA GLY A 109 0.15 -21.57 14.00
C GLY A 109 -0.37 -21.20 12.62
N GLY A 110 -0.04 -22.04 11.64
CA GLY A 110 -0.90 -22.45 10.54
C GLY A 110 -1.58 -21.36 9.69
N PHE A 111 -0.98 -21.05 8.56
CA PHE A 111 -1.75 -20.69 7.37
C PHE A 111 -2.62 -21.90 6.97
N GLY A 112 -3.93 -21.79 7.17
CA GLY A 112 -4.88 -22.77 6.64
C GLY A 112 -6.17 -22.91 7.46
N GLY A 113 -7.30 -22.56 6.84
CA GLY A 113 -8.58 -23.20 7.13
C GLY A 113 -9.56 -22.42 8.02
N ASN A 114 -10.59 -21.89 7.34
CA ASN A 114 -12.02 -22.02 7.65
C ASN A 114 -12.52 -21.64 9.06
N GLY A 115 -13.42 -20.65 9.10
CA GLY A 115 -14.44 -20.54 10.15
C GLY A 115 -13.99 -19.85 11.44
N GLY A 116 -13.85 -18.53 11.39
CA GLY A 116 -13.62 -17.73 12.59
C GLY A 116 -14.15 -16.32 12.42
N SER A 117 -15.41 -16.11 12.78
CA SER A 117 -16.00 -14.80 13.04
C SER A 117 -15.28 -14.16 14.24
N GLY A 118 -14.09 -13.65 14.02
CA GLY A 118 -13.21 -13.11 15.06
C GLY A 118 -12.54 -11.85 14.58
N GLY A 119 -13.10 -10.69 14.93
CA GLY A 119 -12.48 -9.37 15.18
C GLY A 119 -11.48 -8.75 14.18
N GLY A 120 -11.00 -9.47 13.17
CA GLY A 120 -10.02 -9.04 12.20
C GLY A 120 -10.68 -8.30 11.04
N GLY A 121 -9.99 -7.28 10.52
CA GLY A 121 -10.51 -6.57 9.35
C GLY A 121 -10.26 -7.31 8.05
N GLN A 122 -10.92 -6.84 7.02
CA GLN A 122 -10.99 -7.43 5.69
C GLN A 122 -9.67 -7.30 4.94
N SER A 123 -9.17 -8.40 4.37
CA SER A 123 -8.05 -8.34 3.44
C SER A 123 -8.47 -7.65 2.13
N THR A 124 -7.56 -6.89 1.53
CA THR A 124 -7.80 -6.15 0.27
C THR A 124 -6.76 -6.52 -0.76
N GLY A 125 -7.18 -6.99 -1.93
CA GLY A 125 -6.29 -7.33 -3.05
C GLY A 125 -6.42 -6.31 -4.18
N GLY A 126 -5.32 -6.02 -4.87
CA GLY A 126 -5.31 -5.10 -6.00
C GLY A 126 -3.90 -4.59 -6.28
N GLY A 127 -3.74 -3.34 -6.68
CA GLY A 127 -2.40 -2.82 -6.92
C GLY A 127 -2.35 -1.42 -7.48
N THR A 128 -1.13 -0.96 -7.69
CA THR A 128 -0.83 0.34 -8.26
C THR A 128 -0.70 0.17 -9.77
N GLY A 129 -1.82 0.19 -10.48
CA GLY A 129 -1.84 -0.02 -11.92
C GLY A 129 -1.00 1.01 -12.67
N GLY A 130 0.04 0.53 -13.35
CA GLY A 130 0.68 1.22 -14.46
C GLY A 130 -0.28 1.26 -15.65
N GLY A 131 -1.27 2.14 -15.60
CA GLY A 131 -2.25 2.26 -16.68
C GLY A 131 -3.44 3.12 -16.29
N GLY A 132 -3.43 4.37 -16.78
CA GLY A 132 -4.64 5.21 -16.85
C GLY A 132 -4.98 5.98 -15.58
N GLY A 133 -4.70 7.29 -15.59
CA GLY A 133 -5.35 8.25 -14.70
C GLY A 133 -4.68 8.48 -13.35
N GLY A 134 -3.65 9.33 -13.32
CA GLY A 134 -3.15 9.91 -12.06
C GLY A 134 -1.65 10.18 -12.01
N PHE A 135 -0.86 9.53 -12.87
CA PHE A 135 0.60 9.65 -12.89
C PHE A 135 1.19 10.29 -14.16
N SER A 136 0.36 10.81 -15.07
CA SER A 136 0.83 11.52 -16.27
C SER A 136 1.10 13.00 -15.95
N GLY A 137 2.19 13.26 -15.23
CA GLY A 137 2.68 14.59 -14.92
C GLY A 137 4.07 14.84 -15.51
N GLY A 138 4.15 14.88 -16.84
CA GLY A 138 5.30 15.43 -17.58
C GLY A 138 6.21 14.40 -18.26
N GLY A 139 6.31 14.50 -19.59
CA GLY A 139 7.47 14.04 -20.36
C GLY A 139 7.44 12.60 -20.88
N GLY A 140 6.98 12.43 -22.11
CA GLY A 140 7.48 11.49 -23.13
C GLY A 140 7.79 10.03 -22.75
N GLY A 141 6.99 9.10 -23.27
CA GLY A 141 7.39 7.70 -23.41
C GLY A 141 6.25 6.72 -23.15
N ASN A 142 5.75 6.09 -24.22
CA ASN A 142 4.83 4.96 -24.16
C ASN A 142 5.55 3.69 -23.66
N ASP A 143 5.93 3.63 -22.40
CA ASP A 143 6.42 2.39 -21.77
C ASP A 143 5.69 2.19 -20.44
N GLY A 144 4.56 1.47 -20.52
CA GLY A 144 3.70 1.12 -19.40
C GLY A 144 4.34 0.04 -18.50
N GLY A 145 5.35 0.42 -17.73
CA GLY A 145 5.87 -0.33 -16.59
C GLY A 145 5.79 0.52 -15.33
N GLY A 146 5.39 -0.07 -14.20
CA GLY A 146 5.10 0.62 -12.93
C GLY A 146 6.31 1.17 -12.17
N PHE A 147 7.29 1.75 -12.88
CA PHE A 147 8.54 2.25 -12.31
C PHE A 147 8.43 3.72 -11.89
N PHE A 148 9.00 4.05 -10.75
CA PHE A 148 9.24 5.43 -10.34
C PHE A 148 10.47 5.52 -9.44
N SER A 149 11.11 6.69 -9.40
CA SER A 149 12.27 6.91 -8.54
C SER A 149 11.89 7.70 -7.29
N ILE A 150 12.37 7.23 -6.16
CA ILE A 150 12.21 7.87 -4.85
C ILE A 150 13.55 8.49 -4.46
N PRO A 151 13.63 9.82 -4.28
CA PRO A 151 14.85 10.46 -3.83
C PRO A 151 15.31 9.95 -2.45
N PRO A 152 16.60 10.13 -2.11
CA PRO A 152 17.15 9.73 -0.82
C PRO A 152 16.31 10.18 0.36
N GLU A 153 16.03 9.26 1.29
CA GLU A 153 15.35 9.56 2.54
C GLU A 153 13.98 10.27 2.37
N ARG A 154 13.30 10.04 1.25
CA ARG A 154 11.97 10.63 0.94
C ARG A 154 10.89 9.56 0.91
N THR A 155 9.67 10.01 1.24
CA THR A 155 8.45 9.22 1.07
C THR A 155 7.66 9.73 -0.12
N ILE A 156 7.18 8.82 -0.96
CA ILE A 156 6.20 9.10 -2.00
C ILE A 156 4.83 8.52 -1.61
N ARG A 157 3.78 9.00 -2.27
CA ARG A 157 2.42 8.46 -2.15
C ARG A 157 1.98 7.87 -3.48
N VAL A 158 1.63 6.59 -3.48
CA VAL A 158 1.13 5.87 -4.65
C VAL A 158 -0.31 5.44 -4.39
N PRO A 159 -1.34 6.06 -5.04
CA PRO A 159 -2.69 5.52 -5.00
C PRO A 159 -2.75 4.09 -5.55
N TYR A 160 -3.57 3.24 -4.92
CA TYR A 160 -3.87 1.90 -5.39
C TYR A 160 -5.38 1.70 -5.46
N GLN A 161 -5.81 0.81 -6.36
CA GLN A 161 -7.16 0.27 -6.37
C GLN A 161 -7.17 -1.11 -5.74
N SER A 162 -8.28 -1.44 -5.08
CA SER A 162 -8.45 -2.74 -4.43
C SER A 162 -9.89 -3.22 -4.49
N VAL A 163 -10.06 -4.48 -4.11
CA VAL A 163 -11.33 -5.11 -3.80
C VAL A 163 -11.21 -5.84 -2.47
N CYS A 164 -12.33 -6.02 -1.79
CA CYS A 164 -12.40 -6.83 -0.59
C CYS A 164 -12.39 -8.32 -0.95
N LEU A 165 -11.56 -9.08 -0.26
CA LEU A 165 -11.36 -10.51 -0.56
C LEU A 165 -12.25 -11.43 0.28
N GLU A 166 -12.89 -10.88 1.28
CA GLU A 166 -13.71 -11.61 2.24
C GLU A 166 -15.06 -10.91 2.27
N HIS A 167 -16.17 -11.63 2.35
CA HIS A 167 -17.49 -11.00 2.49
C HIS A 167 -17.86 -10.92 3.98
N GLY A 168 -18.58 -9.85 4.36
CA GLY A 168 -19.09 -9.67 5.73
C GLY A 168 -18.07 -9.20 6.77
N LYS A 169 -16.78 -9.04 6.42
CA LYS A 169 -15.82 -8.40 7.32
C LYS A 169 -15.95 -6.87 7.28
N PRO A 170 -15.54 -6.16 8.34
CA PRO A 170 -15.59 -4.71 8.35
C PRO A 170 -14.72 -4.11 7.25
N ASP A 171 -15.30 -3.15 6.53
CA ASP A 171 -14.59 -2.41 5.49
C ASP A 171 -13.28 -1.80 6.01
N PRO A 172 -12.23 -1.82 5.17
CA PRO A 172 -10.94 -1.24 5.52
C PRO A 172 -11.08 0.28 5.69
N ARG A 173 -10.43 0.83 6.72
CA ARG A 173 -10.48 2.26 7.06
C ARG A 173 -9.08 2.79 7.37
N PRO A 174 -8.80 4.10 7.22
CA PRO A 174 -7.45 4.66 7.38
C PRO A 174 -6.74 4.39 8.71
N LYS A 175 -7.50 4.04 9.77
CA LYS A 175 -6.97 3.75 11.10
C LYS A 175 -6.54 2.29 11.28
N MET A 176 -6.87 1.40 10.35
CA MET A 176 -6.54 -0.01 10.41
C MET A 176 -5.13 -0.24 9.84
N ASN A 177 -4.39 -1.15 10.46
CA ASN A 177 -3.00 -1.43 10.08
C ASN A 177 -2.96 -2.62 9.11
N TYR A 178 -2.33 -2.43 7.96
CA TYR A 178 -2.21 -3.46 6.94
C TYR A 178 -0.75 -3.80 6.70
N GLN A 179 -0.46 -5.09 6.68
CA GLN A 179 0.79 -5.62 6.17
C GLN A 179 0.64 -5.89 4.68
N LEU A 180 1.63 -5.43 3.91
CA LEU A 180 1.73 -5.72 2.49
C LEU A 180 2.31 -7.12 2.31
N VAL A 181 1.64 -7.96 1.54
CA VAL A 181 2.09 -9.32 1.19
C VAL A 181 2.04 -9.51 -0.33
N ARG A 182 2.89 -10.41 -0.83
CA ARG A 182 2.86 -10.82 -2.26
C ARG A 182 1.54 -11.54 -2.52
N THR A 183 1.01 -11.42 -3.74
CA THR A 183 -0.27 -12.06 -4.08
C THR A 183 -0.17 -13.59 -3.99
N GLU A 184 0.99 -14.13 -4.35
CA GLU A 184 1.32 -15.56 -4.29
C GLU A 184 1.48 -16.07 -2.84
N GLU A 185 1.82 -15.19 -1.89
CA GLU A 185 1.83 -15.55 -0.47
C GLU A 185 0.41 -15.62 0.11
N PHE A 186 -0.53 -14.85 -0.47
CA PHE A 186 -1.91 -14.80 0.00
C PHE A 186 -2.78 -15.92 -0.58
N THR A 187 -2.68 -16.19 -1.88
CA THR A 187 -3.53 -17.18 -2.56
C THR A 187 -2.77 -17.98 -3.61
N GLN A 188 -3.07 -19.28 -3.67
CA GLN A 188 -2.57 -20.22 -4.68
C GLN A 188 -3.52 -20.38 -5.88
N ASP A 189 -4.71 -19.75 -5.85
CA ASP A 189 -5.64 -19.79 -6.98
C ASP A 189 -5.12 -18.87 -8.10
N PRO A 190 -4.67 -19.43 -9.25
CA PRO A 190 -4.11 -18.62 -10.33
C PRO A 190 -5.18 -17.74 -10.98
N VAL A 191 -6.47 -18.09 -10.90
CA VAL A 191 -7.56 -17.27 -11.44
C VAL A 191 -7.74 -16.01 -10.59
N LEU A 192 -7.70 -16.16 -9.26
CA LEU A 192 -7.76 -15.02 -8.35
C LEU A 192 -6.51 -14.12 -8.50
N GLN A 193 -5.32 -14.70 -8.68
CA GLN A 193 -4.10 -13.93 -8.95
C GLN A 193 -4.26 -13.05 -10.20
N GLU A 194 -4.73 -13.62 -11.32
CA GLU A 194 -4.95 -12.85 -12.56
C GLU A 194 -6.07 -11.80 -12.40
N LEU A 195 -7.14 -12.11 -11.67
CA LEU A 195 -8.17 -11.12 -11.35
C LEU A 195 -7.57 -9.91 -10.62
N LEU A 196 -6.71 -10.14 -9.62
CA LEU A 196 -6.09 -9.06 -8.84
C LEU A 196 -5.16 -8.18 -9.66
N LYS A 197 -4.46 -8.74 -10.67
CA LYS A 197 -3.70 -7.96 -11.65
C LYS A 197 -4.60 -7.08 -12.50
N LEU A 198 -5.75 -7.59 -12.95
CA LEU A 198 -6.72 -6.80 -13.71
C LEU A 198 -7.32 -5.66 -12.87
N VAL A 199 -7.58 -5.90 -11.59
CA VAL A 199 -8.02 -4.88 -10.62
C VAL A 199 -6.93 -3.82 -10.42
N ALA A 200 -5.68 -4.24 -10.22
CA ALA A 200 -4.55 -3.34 -10.07
C ALA A 200 -4.45 -2.36 -11.26
N GLN A 201 -4.61 -2.88 -12.48
CA GLN A 201 -4.57 -2.10 -13.73
C GLN A 201 -5.76 -1.15 -13.96
N GLN A 202 -6.72 -1.08 -13.04
CA GLN A 202 -7.91 -0.21 -13.12
C GLN A 202 -8.79 -0.46 -14.36
N LYS A 203 -8.77 -1.67 -14.91
CA LYS A 203 -9.51 -2.02 -16.15
C LYS A 203 -10.95 -2.47 -15.90
N ILE A 204 -11.35 -2.62 -14.63
CA ILE A 204 -12.64 -3.20 -14.26
C ILE A 204 -13.38 -2.23 -13.34
N HIS A 205 -14.70 -2.10 -13.54
CA HIS A 205 -15.54 -1.32 -12.64
C HIS A 205 -15.53 -1.90 -11.22
N PRO A 206 -15.46 -1.09 -10.15
CA PRO A 206 -15.32 -1.56 -8.77
C PRO A 206 -16.34 -2.62 -8.36
N ASP A 207 -17.64 -2.42 -8.63
CA ASP A 207 -18.68 -3.39 -8.27
C ASP A 207 -18.53 -4.74 -8.97
N ILE A 208 -18.10 -4.71 -10.24
CA ILE A 208 -17.87 -5.92 -11.05
C ILE A 208 -16.67 -6.68 -10.50
N ALA A 209 -15.60 -5.94 -10.17
CA ALA A 209 -14.41 -6.50 -9.55
C ALA A 209 -14.72 -7.09 -8.16
N GLN A 210 -15.54 -6.43 -7.36
CA GLN A 210 -15.93 -6.87 -6.03
C GLN A 210 -16.77 -8.17 -6.08
N ALA A 211 -17.73 -8.26 -7.00
CA ALA A 211 -18.52 -9.48 -7.21
C ALA A 211 -17.65 -10.65 -7.68
N ALA A 212 -16.75 -10.41 -8.64
CA ALA A 212 -15.80 -11.42 -9.11
C ALA A 212 -14.84 -11.88 -8.00
N ALA A 213 -14.36 -10.95 -7.17
CA ALA A 213 -13.47 -11.25 -6.06
C ALA A 213 -14.16 -12.11 -5.00
N TRP A 214 -15.38 -11.78 -4.57
CA TRP A 214 -16.12 -12.60 -3.61
C TRP A 214 -16.49 -13.98 -4.17
N HIS A 215 -16.77 -14.09 -5.47
CA HIS A 215 -16.99 -15.39 -6.10
C HIS A 215 -15.76 -16.30 -6.00
N LEU A 216 -14.57 -15.77 -6.29
CA LEU A 216 -13.33 -16.55 -6.32
C LEU A 216 -12.70 -16.75 -4.93
N ALA A 217 -12.66 -15.71 -4.10
CA ALA A 217 -11.95 -15.73 -2.83
C ALA A 217 -12.81 -16.28 -1.67
N ASP A 218 -14.11 -16.02 -1.68
CA ASP A 218 -15.04 -16.41 -0.60
C ASP A 218 -16.03 -17.52 -1.02
N ASN A 219 -15.87 -18.06 -2.24
CA ASN A 219 -16.71 -19.12 -2.82
C ASN A 219 -18.21 -18.79 -2.90
N MET A 220 -18.58 -17.50 -2.94
CA MET A 220 -19.99 -17.12 -3.10
C MET A 220 -20.49 -17.50 -4.49
N SER A 221 -21.61 -18.19 -4.57
CA SER A 221 -22.27 -18.49 -5.84
C SER A 221 -22.83 -17.22 -6.49
N TRP A 222 -22.98 -17.23 -7.82
CA TRP A 222 -23.62 -16.14 -8.55
C TRP A 222 -25.07 -15.90 -8.12
N GLU A 223 -25.75 -16.95 -7.65
CA GLU A 223 -27.10 -16.84 -7.10
C GLU A 223 -27.11 -16.10 -5.76
N GLU A 224 -26.20 -16.44 -4.84
CA GLU A 224 -26.03 -15.73 -3.57
C GLU A 224 -25.67 -14.25 -3.80
N LEU A 225 -24.77 -13.97 -4.74
CA LEU A 225 -24.42 -12.60 -5.12
C LEU A 225 -25.60 -11.83 -5.73
N ALA A 226 -26.47 -12.50 -6.50
CA ALA A 226 -27.68 -11.90 -7.07
C ALA A 226 -28.76 -11.60 -6.03
N GLN A 227 -28.77 -12.36 -4.93
CA GLN A 227 -29.72 -12.18 -3.83
C GLN A 227 -29.21 -11.22 -2.76
N LEU A 228 -27.93 -10.81 -2.82
CA LEU A 228 -27.31 -9.92 -1.85
C LEU A 228 -27.95 -8.51 -1.90
N LYS A 229 -28.30 -7.99 -0.71
CA LYS A 229 -28.94 -6.69 -0.55
C LYS A 229 -28.26 -5.88 0.54
N HIS A 230 -28.27 -4.56 0.35
CA HIS A 230 -27.96 -3.63 1.42
C HIS A 230 -29.22 -3.33 2.22
N ASP A 231 -29.25 -3.83 3.45
CA ASP A 231 -30.22 -3.40 4.46
C ASP A 231 -29.77 -2.03 5.02
N ARG A 232 -30.64 -1.03 4.90
CA ARG A 232 -30.42 0.32 5.42
C ARG A 232 -31.64 0.73 6.23
N LEU A 233 -31.42 1.06 7.50
CA LEU A 233 -32.49 1.47 8.41
C LEU A 233 -33.34 2.60 7.81
N GLY A 234 -34.64 2.33 7.67
CA GLY A 234 -35.63 3.31 7.17
C GLY A 234 -35.67 3.49 5.65
N VAL A 235 -34.96 2.67 4.88
CA VAL A 235 -34.98 2.67 3.40
C VAL A 235 -35.23 1.25 2.89
N PRO A 236 -35.98 1.04 1.80
CA PRO A 236 -36.13 -0.29 1.21
C PRO A 236 -34.79 -0.90 0.83
N ASP A 237 -34.66 -2.22 1.00
CA ASP A 237 -33.49 -2.96 0.58
C ASP A 237 -33.20 -2.75 -0.90
N THR A 238 -31.95 -2.40 -1.19
CA THR A 238 -31.44 -2.27 -2.56
C THR A 238 -30.51 -3.42 -2.86
N ALA A 239 -30.64 -4.04 -4.03
CA ALA A 239 -29.69 -5.05 -4.50
C ALA A 239 -28.26 -4.50 -4.49
N THR A 240 -27.31 -5.29 -4.01
CA THR A 240 -25.88 -4.91 -3.99
C THR A 240 -25.31 -4.89 -5.41
N PHE A 241 -25.73 -5.85 -6.24
CA PHE A 241 -25.31 -5.93 -7.64
C PHE A 241 -26.52 -5.99 -8.57
N SER A 242 -26.42 -5.35 -9.73
CA SER A 242 -27.38 -5.51 -10.81
C SER A 242 -27.09 -6.78 -11.62
N TYR A 243 -28.11 -7.28 -12.32
CA TYR A 243 -27.97 -8.44 -13.20
C TYR A 243 -26.87 -8.25 -14.27
N GLU A 244 -26.78 -7.06 -14.86
CA GLU A 244 -25.74 -6.75 -15.84
C GLU A 244 -24.34 -6.75 -15.22
N GLN A 245 -24.19 -6.20 -14.01
CA GLN A 245 -22.90 -6.25 -13.29
C GLN A 245 -22.46 -7.70 -13.04
N LEU A 246 -23.37 -8.58 -12.64
CA LEU A 246 -23.06 -10.00 -12.40
C LEU A 246 -22.70 -10.74 -13.70
N ARG A 247 -23.40 -10.47 -14.81
CA ARG A 247 -23.04 -11.04 -16.11
C ARG A 247 -21.65 -10.60 -16.58
N VAL A 248 -21.32 -9.32 -16.39
CA VAL A 248 -19.98 -8.83 -16.72
C VAL A 248 -18.94 -9.42 -15.78
N ALA A 249 -19.24 -9.58 -14.48
CA ALA A 249 -18.35 -10.22 -13.53
C ALA A 249 -18.03 -11.68 -13.91
N GLN A 250 -19.04 -12.45 -14.35
CA GLN A 250 -18.83 -13.80 -14.91
C GLN A 250 -17.88 -13.78 -16.12
N SER A 251 -18.05 -12.82 -17.02
CA SER A 251 -17.16 -12.64 -18.18
C SER A 251 -15.72 -12.30 -17.77
N VAL A 252 -15.56 -11.43 -16.76
CA VAL A 252 -14.25 -11.09 -16.18
C VAL A 252 -13.59 -12.33 -15.58
N VAL A 253 -14.31 -13.13 -14.80
CA VAL A 253 -13.80 -14.39 -14.23
C VAL A 253 -13.38 -15.36 -15.34
N SER A 254 -14.15 -15.47 -16.42
CA SER A 254 -13.79 -16.29 -17.58
C SER A 254 -12.51 -15.80 -18.26
N THR A 255 -12.31 -14.47 -18.31
CA THR A 255 -11.10 -13.85 -18.86
C THR A 255 -9.90 -14.13 -17.98
N ALA A 256 -10.02 -13.94 -16.66
CA ALA A 256 -8.97 -14.27 -15.70
C ALA A 256 -8.60 -15.76 -15.77
N THR A 257 -9.59 -16.65 -15.93
CA THR A 257 -9.37 -18.09 -16.08
C THR A 257 -8.57 -18.40 -17.34
N ARG A 258 -8.86 -17.72 -18.46
CA ARG A 258 -8.09 -17.88 -19.70
C ARG A 258 -6.65 -17.41 -19.54
N LEU A 259 -6.45 -16.24 -18.94
CA LEU A 259 -5.11 -15.69 -18.68
C LEU A 259 -4.28 -16.60 -17.76
N ALA A 260 -4.90 -17.16 -16.71
CA ALA A 260 -4.26 -18.12 -15.82
C ALA A 260 -3.76 -19.35 -16.59
N LYS A 261 -4.59 -19.93 -17.45
CA LYS A 261 -4.22 -21.07 -18.31
C LYS A 261 -3.12 -20.72 -19.31
N GLU A 262 -3.17 -19.53 -19.91
CA GLU A 262 -2.12 -19.05 -20.83
C GLU A 262 -0.78 -18.89 -20.11
N ARG A 263 -0.78 -18.40 -18.86
CA ARG A 263 0.43 -18.28 -18.03
C ARG A 263 1.00 -19.65 -17.64
N GLU A 264 0.15 -20.63 -17.31
CA GLU A 264 0.60 -22.01 -17.05
C GLU A 264 1.27 -22.64 -18.28
N GLN A 265 0.79 -22.32 -19.48
CA GLN A 265 1.35 -22.83 -20.74
C GLN A 265 2.63 -22.10 -21.16
N LYS A 266 2.85 -20.87 -20.69
CA LYS A 266 4.04 -20.07 -20.96
C LYS A 266 4.76 -19.76 -19.65
N PRO A 267 5.55 -20.70 -19.08
CA PRO A 267 6.35 -20.43 -17.90
C PRO A 267 7.26 -19.23 -18.16
N GLU A 268 7.48 -18.43 -17.12
CA GLU A 268 8.18 -17.12 -17.05
C GLU A 268 9.63 -17.08 -17.59
N GLY A 269 10.10 -18.13 -18.25
CA GLY A 269 11.43 -18.25 -18.86
C GLY A 269 11.54 -17.75 -20.32
N ASP A 270 10.48 -17.17 -20.89
CA ASP A 270 10.47 -16.69 -22.29
C ASP A 270 10.15 -15.18 -22.42
N ALA A 271 10.59 -14.39 -21.43
CA ALA A 271 10.78 -12.96 -21.64
C ALA A 271 12.00 -12.78 -22.56
N PRO A 272 11.90 -12.07 -23.71
CA PRO A 272 13.05 -11.85 -24.55
C PRO A 272 13.99 -10.92 -23.78
N VAL A 273 15.08 -11.48 -23.25
CA VAL A 273 16.31 -10.73 -22.97
C VAL A 273 16.72 -10.16 -24.33
N ARG A 274 16.22 -8.96 -24.65
CA ARG A 274 16.66 -8.20 -25.83
C ARG A 274 18.08 -7.77 -25.54
N SER A 275 19.03 -8.65 -25.80
CA SER A 275 20.44 -8.31 -25.94
C SER A 275 20.55 -7.34 -27.11
N ARG A 276 20.42 -6.04 -26.84
CA ARG A 276 20.91 -4.99 -27.74
C ARG A 276 22.43 -5.06 -27.68
N VAL A 277 23.00 -6.03 -28.39
CA VAL A 277 24.39 -5.94 -28.81
C VAL A 277 24.44 -4.79 -29.80
N SER A 278 25.07 -3.71 -29.37
CA SER A 278 25.43 -2.55 -30.15
C SER A 278 26.17 -3.02 -31.41
N ARG A 279 25.49 -2.96 -32.56
CA ARG A 279 26.16 -3.00 -33.85
C ARG A 279 26.85 -1.65 -34.04
N VAL A 280 28.06 -1.53 -33.48
CA VAL A 280 29.03 -0.51 -33.86
C VAL A 280 29.29 -0.72 -35.35
N ARG A 281 28.67 0.11 -36.19
CA ARG A 281 29.07 0.25 -37.59
C ARG A 281 30.43 0.96 -37.56
N SER A 282 31.48 0.18 -37.79
CA SER A 282 32.80 0.68 -38.13
C SER A 282 32.69 1.61 -39.33
N VAL A 283 33.22 2.82 -39.12
CA VAL A 283 33.54 3.78 -40.17
C VAL A 283 34.62 3.17 -41.06
N GLN A 284 34.35 3.13 -42.37
CA GLN A 284 35.35 3.19 -43.44
C GLN A 284 34.66 3.71 -44.70
#